data_AF-A0A7X1HI92-F1
#
_entry.id   AF-A0A7X1HI92-F1
#
_cell.length_a   1.000
_cell.length_b   1.000
_cell.length_c   1.000
_cell.angle_alpha   90.00
_cell.angle_beta   90.00
_cell.angle_gamma   90.00
#
_symmetry.space_group_name_H-M   'P 1'
#
loop_
_entity.id
_entity.type
_entity.pdbx_description
1 polymer ?
#
loop_
_entity_poly.entity_id
_entity_poly.type
_entity_poly.pdbx_seq_one_letter_code
_entity_poly.pdbx_strand_id
1 'polypeptide(L)'
;MELKQLIDKAELIVKKEDKRERKTIKIKRFENLGIENPYVIIEKPTLTTIIASSERAGNNLYALSESMKYPDLSNKELQKAFKTNNRQALLKKMFTEDEIDEINDVLISLASKKTKIEIVDDIKN
;
A
#
# COMPACT_ATOMS: atom_id res chain seq x y z
N MET A 1 -31.55 -20.00 18.97
CA MET A 1 -30.66 -20.31 17.84
C MET A 1 -29.62 -19.21 17.74
N GLU A 2 -28.60 -19.17 18.63
CA GLU A 2 -27.76 -17.95 18.73
C GLU A 2 -26.25 -18.19 18.92
N LEU A 3 -25.80 -19.15 19.74
CA LEU A 3 -24.36 -19.30 20.01
C LEU A 3 -23.57 -19.90 18.83
N LYS A 4 -24.16 -20.87 18.13
CA LYS A 4 -23.48 -21.59 17.04
C LYS A 4 -23.20 -20.70 15.83
N GLN A 5 -24.17 -19.83 15.47
CA GLN A 5 -24.00 -18.86 14.40
C GLN A 5 -22.99 -17.75 14.76
N LEU A 6 -22.89 -17.38 16.04
CA LEU A 6 -21.88 -16.44 16.53
C LEU A 6 -20.46 -17.05 16.46
N ILE A 7 -20.32 -18.33 16.82
CA ILE A 7 -19.06 -19.08 16.71
C ILE A 7 -18.67 -19.29 15.25
N ASP A 8 -19.60 -19.70 14.38
CA ASP A 8 -19.36 -19.86 12.94
C ASP A 8 -18.94 -18.52 12.28
N LYS A 9 -19.55 -17.39 12.70
CA LYS A 9 -19.13 -16.05 12.27
C LYS A 9 -17.75 -15.66 12.81
N ALA A 10 -17.42 -16.02 14.05
CA ALA A 10 -16.10 -15.79 14.62
C ALA A 10 -15.01 -16.63 13.91
N GLU A 11 -15.29 -17.88 13.58
CA GLU A 11 -14.39 -18.75 12.82
C GLU A 11 -14.21 -18.29 11.36
N LEU A 12 -15.25 -17.72 10.74
CA LEU A 12 -15.16 -17.04 9.44
C LEU A 12 -14.25 -15.80 9.47
N ILE A 13 -14.14 -15.11 10.60
CA ILE A 13 -13.24 -13.95 10.77
C ILE A 13 -11.78 -14.41 10.88
N VAL A 14 -11.52 -15.55 11.53
CA VAL A 14 -10.16 -16.09 11.71
C VAL A 14 -9.61 -16.72 10.42
N LYS A 15 -10.48 -17.22 9.52
CA LYS A 15 -10.10 -17.80 8.21
C LYS A 15 -10.09 -16.82 7.04
N LYS A 16 -10.07 -15.50 7.26
CA LYS A 16 -9.65 -14.56 6.21
C LYS A 16 -8.13 -14.61 6.10
N GLU A 17 -7.62 -15.61 5.39
CA GLU A 17 -6.33 -15.43 4.70
C GLU A 17 -6.45 -14.14 3.91
N ASP A 18 -5.68 -13.13 4.32
CA ASP A 18 -5.71 -11.79 3.77
C ASP A 18 -5.05 -11.84 2.37
N LYS A 19 -5.75 -12.40 1.38
CA LYS A 19 -5.36 -12.47 -0.03
C LYS A 19 -5.56 -11.12 -0.70
N ARG A 20 -5.06 -10.04 -0.07
CA ARG A 20 -5.00 -8.73 -0.71
C ARG A 20 -4.15 -8.84 -1.97
N GLU A 21 -4.65 -8.26 -3.07
CA GLU A 21 -3.95 -8.26 -4.34
C GLU A 21 -2.58 -7.57 -4.18
N ARG A 22 -1.51 -8.20 -4.68
CA ARG A 22 -0.14 -7.69 -4.60
C ARG A 22 0.41 -7.49 -6.00
N LYS A 23 1.24 -6.47 -6.16
CA LYS A 23 2.10 -6.30 -7.34
C LYS A 23 3.56 -6.21 -6.92
N THR A 24 4.39 -6.89 -7.69
CA THR A 24 5.84 -6.83 -7.59
C THR A 24 6.34 -5.92 -8.70
N ILE A 25 7.13 -4.91 -8.33
CA ILE A 25 7.72 -3.91 -9.22
C ILE A 25 9.22 -4.10 -9.17
N LYS A 26 9.86 -4.24 -10.34
CA LYS A 26 11.32 -4.34 -10.42
C LYS A 26 11.92 -2.94 -10.54
N ILE A 27 12.82 -2.59 -9.64
CA ILE A 27 13.51 -1.30 -9.63
C ILE A 27 14.86 -1.47 -10.32
N LYS A 28 15.00 -0.94 -11.55
CA LYS A 28 16.21 -1.07 -12.37
C LYS A 28 17.46 -0.54 -11.67
N ARG A 29 17.33 0.52 -10.88
CA ARG A 29 18.45 1.08 -10.10
C ARG A 29 19.00 0.08 -9.08
N PHE A 30 18.12 -0.68 -8.41
CA PHE A 30 18.55 -1.71 -7.45
C PHE A 30 19.28 -2.86 -8.15
N GLU A 31 18.81 -3.25 -9.34
CA GLU A 31 19.49 -4.24 -10.18
C GLU A 31 20.88 -3.76 -10.60
N ASN A 32 21.00 -2.51 -11.06
CA ASN A 32 22.28 -1.92 -11.45
C ASN A 32 23.26 -1.76 -10.29
N LEU A 33 22.76 -1.69 -9.05
CA LEU A 33 23.56 -1.64 -7.82
C LEU A 33 23.96 -3.03 -7.31
N GLY A 34 23.54 -4.11 -7.98
CA GLY A 34 23.85 -5.48 -7.58
C GLY A 34 23.07 -5.97 -6.35
N ILE A 35 21.92 -5.35 -6.04
CA ILE A 35 21.06 -5.79 -4.94
C ILE A 35 20.39 -7.10 -5.37
N GLU A 36 20.55 -8.17 -4.58
CA GLU A 36 20.01 -9.51 -4.88
C GLU A 36 18.48 -9.51 -5.08
N ASN A 37 17.77 -8.64 -4.37
CA ASN A 37 16.32 -8.50 -4.45
C ASN A 37 15.94 -7.08 -4.93
N PRO A 38 16.03 -6.79 -6.24
CA PRO A 38 15.74 -5.47 -6.79
C PRO A 38 14.23 -5.24 -6.97
N TYR A 39 13.42 -5.75 -6.05
CA TYR A 39 11.97 -5.76 -6.14
C TYR A 39 11.36 -4.92 -5.04
N VAL A 40 10.22 -4.32 -5.35
CA VAL A 40 9.31 -3.70 -4.41
C VAL A 40 7.99 -4.43 -4.51
N ILE A 41 7.43 -4.82 -3.37
CA ILE A 41 6.13 -5.48 -3.32
C ILE A 41 5.16 -4.52 -2.67
N ILE A 42 4.13 -4.12 -3.41
CA ILE A 42 3.02 -3.33 -2.90
C ILE A 42 1.75 -4.18 -2.85
N GLU A 43 0.97 -3.97 -1.80
CA GLU A 43 -0.30 -4.62 -1.55
C GLU A 43 -1.43 -3.59 -1.72
N LYS A 44 -2.59 -4.03 -2.21
CA LYS A 44 -3.75 -3.16 -2.39
C LYS A 44 -4.07 -2.43 -1.06
N PRO A 45 -4.18 -1.10 -1.06
CA PRO A 45 -4.49 -0.34 0.14
C PRO A 45 -5.89 -0.68 0.63
N THR A 46 -6.07 -0.64 1.96
CA THR A 46 -7.41 -0.80 2.55
C THR A 46 -8.21 0.50 2.42
N LEU A 47 -9.54 0.41 2.50
CA LEU A 47 -10.40 1.61 2.51
C LEU A 47 -9.99 2.59 3.63
N THR A 48 -9.64 2.08 4.81
CA THR A 48 -9.14 2.88 5.93
C THR A 48 -7.85 3.62 5.57
N THR A 49 -6.92 2.96 4.87
CA THR A 49 -5.68 3.57 4.40
C THR A 49 -5.97 4.68 3.38
N ILE A 50 -6.91 4.46 2.45
CA ILE A 50 -7.29 5.45 1.43
C ILE A 50 -7.90 6.69 2.11
N ILE A 51 -8.86 6.49 3.00
CA ILE A 51 -9.53 7.59 3.74
C ILE A 51 -8.50 8.39 4.55
N ALA A 52 -7.66 7.70 5.34
CA ALA A 52 -6.63 8.34 6.15
C ALA A 52 -5.57 9.09 5.32
N SER A 53 -5.35 8.68 4.06
CA SER A 53 -4.45 9.38 3.13
C SER A 53 -5.09 10.65 2.57
N SER A 54 -6.40 10.61 2.30
CA SER A 54 -7.18 11.77 1.85
C SER A 54 -7.27 12.85 2.92
N GLU A 55 -7.49 12.46 4.18
CA GLU A 55 -7.60 13.38 5.33
C GLU A 55 -6.28 14.10 5.64
N ARG A 56 -5.13 13.49 5.31
CA ARG A 56 -3.80 14.05 5.56
C ARG A 56 -3.29 14.99 4.45
N ALA A 57 -4.20 15.65 3.74
CA ALA A 57 -3.91 16.57 2.63
C ALA A 57 -3.15 15.90 1.47
N GLY A 58 -3.72 14.85 0.87
CA GLY A 58 -3.20 14.26 -0.38
C GLY A 58 -1.82 13.63 -0.24
N ASN A 59 -1.46 13.16 0.97
CA ASN A 59 -0.15 12.61 1.24
C ASN A 59 -0.07 11.17 0.71
N ASN A 60 0.07 11.04 -0.61
CA ASN A 60 0.19 9.76 -1.34
C ASN A 60 1.31 8.87 -0.77
N LEU A 61 2.33 9.50 -0.17
CA LEU A 61 3.42 8.83 0.54
C LEU A 61 2.93 8.02 1.73
N TYR A 62 1.86 8.46 2.41
CA TYR A 62 1.27 7.70 3.50
C TYR A 62 0.63 6.40 2.98
N ALA A 63 -0.25 6.52 1.98
CA ALA A 63 -0.89 5.36 1.34
C ALA A 63 0.16 4.36 0.85
N LEU A 64 1.18 4.87 0.17
CA LEU A 64 2.26 4.08 -0.37
C LEU A 64 3.10 3.41 0.72
N SER A 65 3.43 4.14 1.79
CA SER A 65 4.21 3.60 2.90
C SER A 65 3.49 2.51 3.69
N GLU A 66 2.16 2.59 3.80
CA GLU A 66 1.34 1.54 4.45
C GLU A 66 1.10 0.33 3.55
N SER A 67 1.15 0.55 2.23
CA SER A 67 0.88 -0.48 1.21
C SER A 67 2.14 -1.24 0.79
N MET A 68 3.32 -0.75 1.12
CA MET A 68 4.59 -1.40 0.82
C MET A 68 4.86 -2.56 1.78
N LYS A 69 4.93 -3.78 1.24
CA LYS A 69 5.27 -5.01 1.98
C LYS A 69 6.75 -5.34 1.93
N TYR A 70 7.40 -5.00 0.84
CA TYR A 70 8.84 -5.15 0.68
C TYR A 70 9.39 -3.98 -0.12
N PRO A 71 10.46 -3.31 0.34
CA PRO A 71 11.08 -3.44 1.68
C PRO A 71 10.11 -3.07 2.82
N ASP A 72 10.25 -3.69 4.00
CA ASP A 72 9.44 -3.32 5.17
C ASP A 72 9.92 -1.99 5.76
N LEU A 73 9.19 -0.91 5.42
CA LEU A 73 9.49 0.43 5.89
C LEU A 73 9.28 0.61 7.40
N SER A 74 8.61 -0.34 8.07
CA SER A 74 8.44 -0.38 9.53
C SER A 74 9.65 -0.95 10.26
N ASN A 75 10.57 -1.60 9.53
CA ASN A 75 11.72 -2.24 10.14
C ASN A 75 12.63 -1.19 10.79
N LYS A 76 12.80 -1.29 12.11
CA LYS A 76 13.61 -0.36 12.91
C LYS A 76 15.09 -0.39 12.54
N GLU A 77 15.63 -1.54 12.14
CA GLU A 77 17.02 -1.67 11.70
C GLU A 77 17.23 -0.92 10.40
N LEU A 78 16.27 -1.04 9.48
CA LEU A 78 16.31 -0.36 8.19
C LEU A 78 16.14 1.16 8.38
N GLN A 79 15.19 1.60 9.21
CA GLN A 79 15.06 3.01 9.57
C GLN A 79 16.34 3.59 10.20
N LYS A 80 16.99 2.84 11.11
CA LYS A 80 18.28 3.23 11.71
C LYS A 80 19.40 3.32 10.69
N ALA A 81 19.52 2.34 9.80
CA ALA A 81 20.54 2.32 8.74
C ALA A 81 20.46 3.57 7.84
N PHE A 82 19.24 3.98 7.51
CA PHE A 82 18.98 5.18 6.70
C PHE A 82 18.89 6.49 7.52
N LYS A 83 19.07 6.43 8.85
CA LYS A 83 18.92 7.57 9.78
C LYS A 83 17.57 8.28 9.58
N THR A 84 16.49 7.52 9.73
CA THR A 84 15.09 8.00 9.61
C THR A 84 14.28 7.58 10.82
N ASN A 85 13.22 8.34 11.10
CA ASN A 85 12.34 8.15 12.27
C ASN A 85 10.90 7.81 11.89
N ASN A 86 10.56 7.80 10.61
CA ASN A 86 9.24 7.42 10.12
C ASN A 86 9.32 6.76 8.73
N ARG A 87 8.27 6.03 8.37
CA ARG A 87 8.17 5.25 7.12
C ARG A 87 8.26 6.13 5.87
N GLN A 88 7.68 7.33 5.91
CA GLN A 88 7.63 8.25 4.77
C GLN A 88 9.01 8.84 4.44
N ALA A 89 9.78 9.22 5.45
CA ALA A 89 11.15 9.72 5.31
C ALA A 89 12.09 8.62 4.80
N LEU A 90 11.85 7.38 5.23
CA LEU A 90 12.58 6.23 4.73
C LEU A 90 12.29 5.98 3.24
N LEU A 91 11.01 6.02 2.85
CA LEU A 91 10.60 5.90 1.44
C LEU A 91 11.28 6.97 0.58
N LYS A 92 11.27 8.24 1.00
CA LYS A 92 11.95 9.35 0.29
C LYS A 92 13.47 9.21 0.20
N LYS A 93 14.12 8.49 1.12
CA LYS A 93 15.57 8.24 1.07
C LYS A 93 15.92 7.01 0.25
N MET A 94 15.04 6.01 0.23
CA MET A 94 15.27 4.77 -0.49
C MET A 94 15.00 4.93 -1.99
N PHE A 95 14.03 5.74 -2.39
CA PHE A 95 13.58 5.88 -3.77
C PHE A 95 13.79 7.31 -4.29
N THR A 96 13.97 7.47 -5.60
CA THR A 96 13.92 8.79 -6.23
C THR A 96 12.47 9.28 -6.35
N GLU A 97 12.25 10.58 -6.60
CA GLU A 97 10.89 11.10 -6.80
C GLU A 97 10.19 10.43 -7.98
N ASP A 98 10.88 10.24 -9.11
CA ASP A 98 10.35 9.51 -10.26
C ASP A 98 9.95 8.07 -9.91
N GLU A 99 10.78 7.34 -9.16
CA GLU A 99 10.46 5.98 -8.73
C GLU A 99 9.25 5.96 -7.78
N ILE A 100 9.11 6.96 -6.91
CA ILE A 100 7.97 7.07 -6.00
C ILE A 100 6.68 7.29 -6.79
N ASP A 101 6.70 8.17 -7.79
CA ASP A 101 5.55 8.46 -8.64
C ASP A 101 5.14 7.24 -9.47
N GLU A 102 6.11 6.54 -10.08
CA GLU A 102 5.85 5.29 -10.80
C GLU A 102 5.22 4.23 -9.90
N ILE A 103 5.74 4.03 -8.68
CA ILE A 103 5.17 3.05 -7.74
C ILE A 103 3.77 3.51 -7.28
N ASN A 104 3.55 4.81 -7.10
CA ASN A 104 2.26 5.37 -6.73
C ASN A 104 1.21 5.17 -7.84
N ASP A 105 1.58 5.28 -9.10
CA ASP A 105 0.68 4.96 -10.23
C ASP A 105 0.24 3.49 -10.20
N VAL A 106 1.16 2.57 -9.87
CA VAL A 106 0.82 1.15 -9.71
C VAL A 106 -0.13 0.96 -8.52
N LEU A 107 0.06 1.70 -7.42
CA LEU A 107 -0.82 1.68 -6.25
C LEU A 107 -2.23 2.19 -6.60
N ILE A 108 -2.33 3.29 -7.34
CA ILE A 108 -3.61 3.84 -7.82
C ILE A 108 -4.28 2.83 -8.75
N SER A 109 -3.54 2.19 -9.67
CA SER A 109 -4.05 1.12 -10.53
C SER A 109 -4.65 -0.06 -9.73
N LEU A 110 -4.02 -0.42 -8.60
CA LEU A 110 -4.54 -1.45 -7.67
C LEU A 110 -5.80 -1.01 -6.92
N ALA A 111 -5.87 0.27 -6.55
CA ALA A 111 -7.03 0.85 -5.87
C ALA A 111 -8.24 1.00 -6.82
N SER A 112 -8.00 1.45 -8.06
CA SER A 112 -8.99 1.85 -9.06
C SER A 112 -9.63 0.71 -9.86
N LYS A 113 -9.43 -0.56 -9.49
CA LYS A 113 -10.04 -1.70 -10.19
C LYS A 113 -11.58 -1.66 -10.10
N LYS A 114 -12.18 -1.05 -11.13
CA LYS A 114 -13.56 -1.01 -11.62
C LYS A 114 -14.67 -1.04 -10.56
N THR A 115 -15.00 0.14 -10.05
CA THR A 115 -16.39 0.46 -9.71
C THR A 115 -17.23 0.33 -10.97
N LYS A 116 -18.15 -0.65 -11.01
CA LYS A 116 -19.28 -0.69 -11.97
C LYS A 116 -20.28 0.41 -11.60
N ILE A 117 -19.83 1.65 -11.51
CA ILE A 117 -20.68 2.79 -11.16
C ILE A 117 -20.58 3.73 -12.35
N GLU A 118 -21.64 3.75 -13.16
CA GLU A 118 -21.91 4.86 -14.06
C GLU A 118 -22.36 6.03 -13.17
N ILE A 119 -21.62 7.13 -13.22
CA ILE A 119 -22.08 8.39 -12.64
C ILE A 119 -23.17 8.91 -13.57
N VAL A 120 -24.42 8.73 -13.16
CA VAL A 120 -25.57 9.31 -13.84
C VAL A 120 -25.90 10.62 -13.11
N ASP A 121 -25.57 11.72 -13.78
CA ASP A 121 -25.78 13.12 -13.40
C ASP A 121 -24.81 13.78 -12.41
N ASP A 122 -24.09 14.77 -12.92
CA ASP A 122 -23.42 15.85 -12.20
C ASP A 122 -24.37 17.06 -12.29
N ILE A 123 -25.23 17.25 -11.28
CA ILE A 123 -26.13 18.41 -11.24
C ILE A 123 -25.28 19.64 -10.93
N LYS A 124 -24.92 20.40 -11.97
CA LYS A 124 -24.43 21.77 -11.84
C LYS A 124 -25.44 22.58 -11.03
N ASN A 125 -25.00 23.13 -9.91
CA ASN A 125 -25.62 24.30 -9.31
C ASN A 125 -24.56 25.33 -9.00
#